data_AF-A0A8X7XHX0-F1
#
_entry.id   AF-A0A8X7XHX0-F1
#
_cell.length_a   1.000
_cell.length_b   1.000
_cell.length_c   1.000
_cell.angle_alpha   90.00
_cell.angle_beta   90.00
_cell.angle_gamma   90.00
#
_symmetry.space_group_name_H-M   'P 1'
#
loop_
_entity.id
_entity.type
_entity.pdbx_description
1 polymer ?
#
loop_
_entity_poly.entity_id
_entity_poly.type
_entity_poly.pdbx_seq_one_letter_code
_entity_poly.pdbx_strand_id
1 'polypeptide(L)'
;MRDITPPHTATELQALAVYVYETRGQSSWLQDRLGAVNVSVLKVLLWLVLLGLFAELQFGLLFFLLSLFYWMYVGTRGPAERQSGEPSAYSVFNPGCRPIQGTLTAEQFEGELGYKPLAGRDARNEDGPAFR
;
A
#
# COMPACT_ATOMS: atom_id res chain seq x y z
N MET A 1 61.94 28.44 14.03
CA MET A 1 60.50 28.76 14.14
C MET A 1 59.73 27.66 13.42
N ARG A 2 59.36 26.56 14.10
CA ARG A 2 58.48 25.52 13.55
C ARG A 2 57.24 25.51 14.44
N ASP A 3 56.12 25.82 13.82
CA ASP A 3 54.81 25.89 14.46
C ASP A 3 54.45 24.51 14.99
N ILE A 4 54.18 24.44 16.29
CA ILE A 4 53.72 23.22 16.95
C ILE A 4 52.20 23.32 16.98
N THR A 5 51.56 22.97 15.85
CA THR A 5 50.11 22.80 15.78
C THR A 5 49.64 21.75 16.80
N PRO A 6 48.52 21.96 17.51
CA PRO A 6 48.08 21.11 18.62
C PRO A 6 47.73 19.69 18.16
N PRO A 7 47.67 18.68 19.05
CA PRO A 7 47.45 17.29 18.66
C PRO A 7 46.03 17.10 18.10
N HIS A 8 45.90 16.97 16.78
CA HIS A 8 44.63 16.69 16.07
C HIS A 8 44.12 15.25 16.25
N THR A 9 44.64 14.51 17.24
CA THR A 9 44.30 13.10 17.50
C THR A 9 42.81 12.89 17.81
N ALA A 10 42.16 13.82 18.52
CA ALA A 10 40.74 13.71 18.81
C ALA A 10 39.86 13.79 17.54
N THR A 11 40.24 14.65 16.59
CA THR A 11 39.50 14.86 15.35
C THR A 11 39.64 13.66 14.40
N GLU A 12 40.84 13.11 14.29
CA GLU A 12 41.12 11.89 13.51
C GLU A 12 40.37 10.68 14.07
N LEU A 13 40.39 10.49 15.39
CA LEU A 13 39.66 9.38 16.03
C LEU A 13 38.14 9.53 15.90
N GLN A 14 37.62 10.76 15.96
CA GLN A 14 36.20 11.04 15.70
C GLN A 14 35.83 10.76 14.24
N ALA A 15 36.66 11.18 13.28
CA ALA A 15 36.46 10.91 11.86
C ALA A 15 36.47 9.41 11.56
N LEU A 16 37.41 8.65 12.15
CA LEU A 16 37.46 7.19 12.02
C LEU A 16 36.25 6.52 12.68
N ALA A 17 35.80 6.98 13.85
CA ALA A 17 34.61 6.44 14.50
C ALA A 17 33.34 6.66 13.66
N VAL A 18 33.19 7.84 13.05
CA VAL A 18 32.10 8.16 12.12
C VAL A 18 32.20 7.29 10.86
N TYR A 19 33.39 7.16 10.27
CA TYR A 19 33.61 6.32 9.10
C TYR A 19 33.32 4.84 9.34
N VAL A 20 33.74 4.30 10.50
CA VAL A 20 33.48 2.91 10.89
C VAL A 20 32.00 2.67 11.19
N TYR A 21 31.32 3.62 11.82
CA TYR A 21 29.86 3.54 12.05
C TYR A 21 29.10 3.50 10.72
N GLU A 22 29.41 4.44 9.81
CA GLU A 22 28.78 4.55 8.50
C GLU A 22 29.01 3.28 7.66
N THR A 23 30.25 2.77 7.60
CA THR A 23 30.57 1.54 6.85
C THR A 23 29.96 0.28 7.44
N ARG A 24 29.85 0.17 8.78
CA ARG A 24 29.13 -0.95 9.42
C ARG A 24 27.65 -0.92 9.11
N GLY A 25 27.02 0.24 9.28
CA GLY A 25 25.63 0.46 8.86
C GLY A 25 25.48 0.11 7.39
N GLN A 26 26.47 0.47 6.56
CA GLN A 26 26.44 0.19 5.13
C GLN A 26 26.44 -1.31 4.81
N SER A 27 27.32 -2.04 5.49
CA SER A 27 27.48 -3.47 5.31
C SER A 27 26.27 -4.28 5.80
N SER A 28 25.61 -3.86 6.89
CA SER A 28 24.46 -4.59 7.45
C SER A 28 23.24 -4.48 6.55
N TRP A 29 22.92 -3.30 5.99
CA TRP A 29 21.77 -3.19 5.07
C TRP A 29 21.99 -3.94 3.77
N LEU A 30 23.24 -4.03 3.29
CA LEU A 30 23.60 -4.87 2.16
C LEU A 30 23.43 -6.35 2.49
N GLN A 31 23.89 -6.81 3.66
CA GLN A 31 23.73 -8.20 4.11
C GLN A 31 22.26 -8.59 4.27
N ASP A 32 21.44 -7.72 4.87
CA ASP A 32 20.00 -7.95 5.01
C ASP A 32 19.31 -8.03 3.66
N ARG A 33 19.66 -7.12 2.73
CA ARG A 33 19.09 -7.09 1.38
C ARG A 33 19.51 -8.30 0.56
N LEU A 34 20.78 -8.69 0.62
CA LEU A 34 21.28 -9.89 -0.06
C LEU A 34 20.65 -11.15 0.56
N GLY A 35 20.52 -11.22 1.88
CA GLY A 35 19.83 -12.31 2.58
C GLY A 35 18.36 -12.43 2.16
N ALA A 36 17.62 -11.32 2.14
CA ALA A 36 16.23 -11.30 1.70
C ALA A 36 16.06 -11.72 0.23
N VAL A 37 16.96 -11.26 -0.66
CA VAL A 37 16.98 -11.66 -2.07
C VAL A 37 17.27 -13.15 -2.20
N ASN A 38 18.28 -13.68 -1.49
CA ASN A 38 18.63 -15.10 -1.50
C ASN A 38 17.45 -15.99 -1.06
N VAL A 39 16.77 -15.62 0.02
CA VAL A 39 15.58 -16.33 0.51
C VAL A 39 14.44 -16.28 -0.51
N SER A 40 14.24 -15.14 -1.17
CA SER A 40 13.19 -14.98 -2.18
C SER A 40 13.48 -15.81 -3.44
N VAL A 41 14.73 -15.80 -3.91
CA VAL A 41 15.20 -16.61 -5.03
C VAL A 41 15.04 -18.10 -4.72
N LEU A 42 15.43 -18.55 -3.52
CA LEU A 42 15.25 -19.94 -3.09
C LEU A 42 13.77 -20.38 -3.13
N LYS A 43 12.86 -19.53 -2.65
CA LYS A 43 11.40 -19.81 -2.71
C LYS A 43 10.90 -19.95 -4.15
N VAL A 44 11.34 -19.07 -5.05
CA VAL A 44 10.95 -19.12 -6.47
C VAL A 44 11.51 -20.36 -7.16
N LEU A 45 12.78 -20.70 -6.92
CA LEU A 45 13.38 -21.92 -7.47
C LEU A 45 12.67 -23.17 -6.98
N LEU A 46 12.38 -23.25 -5.67
CA LEU A 46 11.61 -24.35 -5.10
C LEU A 46 10.22 -24.46 -5.76
N TRP A 47 9.53 -23.33 -5.94
CA TRP A 47 8.25 -23.30 -6.62
C TRP A 47 8.32 -23.77 -8.08
N LEU A 48 9.35 -23.38 -8.83
CA LEU A 48 9.57 -23.85 -10.21
C LEU A 48 9.85 -25.36 -10.28
N VAL A 49 10.62 -25.90 -9.35
CA VAL A 49 10.87 -27.35 -9.26
C VAL A 49 9.57 -28.11 -8.97
N LEU A 50 8.75 -27.61 -8.04
CA LEU A 50 7.43 -28.20 -7.76
C LEU A 50 6.52 -28.10 -8.99
N LEU A 51 6.49 -26.95 -9.66
CA LEU A 51 5.70 -26.76 -10.88
C LEU A 51 6.10 -27.77 -11.97
N GLY A 52 7.40 -27.97 -12.19
CA GLY A 52 7.92 -28.99 -13.11
C GLY A 52 7.51 -30.40 -12.71
N LEU A 53 7.64 -30.76 -11.42
CA LEU A 53 7.20 -32.05 -10.92
C LEU A 53 5.70 -32.28 -11.17
N PHE A 54 4.84 -31.32 -10.83
CA PHE A 54 3.39 -31.45 -11.05
C PHE A 54 3.00 -31.45 -12.52
N ALA A 55 3.76 -30.78 -13.39
CA ALA A 55 3.54 -30.82 -14.83
C ALA A 55 3.71 -32.24 -15.40
N GLU A 56 4.73 -32.97 -14.96
CA GLU A 56 4.92 -34.39 -15.32
C GLU A 56 3.80 -35.30 -14.80
N LEU A 57 3.25 -34.99 -13.62
CA LEU A 57 2.09 -35.71 -13.06
C LEU A 57 0.75 -35.33 -13.72
N GLN A 58 0.74 -34.52 -14.79
CA GLN A 58 -0.46 -33.97 -15.45
C GLN A 58 -1.35 -33.06 -14.57
N PHE A 59 -0.86 -32.67 -13.38
CA PHE A 59 -1.55 -31.76 -12.45
C PHE A 59 -0.92 -30.35 -12.42
N GLY A 60 0.03 -30.04 -13.31
CA GLY A 60 0.77 -28.78 -13.32
C GLY A 60 -0.12 -27.55 -13.44
N LEU A 61 -1.18 -27.62 -14.26
CA LEU A 61 -2.14 -26.53 -14.41
C LEU A 61 -2.88 -26.25 -13.09
N LEU A 62 -3.28 -27.29 -12.36
CA LEU A 62 -4.00 -27.12 -11.09
C LEU A 62 -3.08 -26.48 -10.04
N PHE A 63 -1.84 -26.95 -9.94
CA PHE A 63 -0.83 -26.34 -9.06
C PHE A 63 -0.55 -24.88 -9.41
N PHE A 64 -0.43 -24.56 -10.71
CA PHE A 64 -0.23 -23.20 -11.20
C PHE A 64 -1.41 -22.28 -10.84
N LEU A 65 -2.64 -22.71 -11.12
CA LEU A 65 -3.85 -21.92 -10.82
C LEU A 65 -4.00 -21.68 -9.31
N LEU A 66 -3.80 -22.71 -8.48
CA LEU A 66 -3.83 -22.54 -7.02
C LEU A 66 -2.73 -21.58 -6.53
N SER A 67 -1.53 -21.67 -7.11
CA SER A 67 -0.44 -20.73 -6.81
C SER A 67 -0.77 -19.30 -7.23
N LEU A 68 -1.40 -19.10 -8.37
CA LEU A 68 -1.86 -17.79 -8.85
C LEU A 68 -2.91 -17.20 -7.91
N PHE A 69 -3.90 -18.00 -7.51
CA PHE A 69 -4.90 -17.58 -6.52
C PHE A 69 -4.25 -17.24 -5.17
N TYR A 70 -3.24 -18.01 -4.75
CA TYR A 70 -2.49 -17.71 -3.52
C TYR A 70 -1.75 -16.37 -3.62
N TRP A 71 -1.03 -16.11 -4.71
CA TRP A 71 -0.37 -14.81 -4.92
C TRP A 71 -1.35 -13.65 -5.01
N MET A 72 -2.46 -13.83 -5.72
CA MET A 72 -3.51 -12.82 -5.78
C MET A 72 -4.09 -12.56 -4.37
N TYR A 73 -4.36 -13.60 -3.60
CA TYR A 73 -4.86 -13.48 -2.22
C TYR A 73 -3.85 -12.74 -1.32
N VAL A 74 -2.56 -13.11 -1.36
CA VAL A 74 -1.52 -12.45 -0.56
C VAL A 74 -1.30 -11.01 -1.02
N GLY A 75 -1.31 -10.75 -2.33
CA GLY A 75 -1.10 -9.41 -2.89
C GLY A 75 -2.30 -8.46 -2.70
N THR A 76 -3.53 -8.99 -2.63
CA THR A 76 -4.75 -8.19 -2.37
C THR A 76 -5.09 -8.10 -0.90
N ARG A 77 -4.53 -8.98 -0.05
CA ARG A 77 -4.57 -8.81 1.39
C ARG A 77 -3.72 -7.60 1.75
N GLY A 78 -4.37 -6.45 1.94
CA GLY A 78 -3.74 -5.27 2.50
C GLY A 78 -3.03 -5.62 3.83
N PRO A 79 -1.99 -4.86 4.23
CA PRO A 79 -1.32 -5.08 5.51
C PRO A 79 -2.40 -5.24 6.58
N ALA A 80 -2.37 -6.38 7.28
CA ALA A 80 -3.46 -6.85 8.13
C ALA A 80 -3.74 -5.96 9.35
N GLU A 81 -3.07 -4.82 9.45
CA GLU A 81 -3.14 -3.86 10.52
C GLU A 81 -3.53 -2.52 9.87
N ARG A 82 -4.84 -2.26 9.82
CA ARG A 82 -5.32 -0.90 9.54
C ARG A 82 -4.66 0.00 10.57
N GLN A 83 -3.87 0.97 10.13
CA GLN A 83 -3.34 1.98 11.05
C GLN A 83 -4.54 2.65 11.73
N SER A 84 -4.47 2.87 13.05
CA SER A 84 -5.55 3.32 13.94
C SER A 84 -6.08 4.75 13.67
N GLY A 85 -6.21 5.13 12.41
CA GLY A 85 -6.61 6.45 11.93
C GLY A 85 -6.77 6.55 10.41
N GLU A 86 -6.62 5.44 9.65
CA GLU A 86 -6.95 5.46 8.23
C GLU A 86 -8.47 5.62 8.06
N PRO A 87 -8.93 6.67 7.36
CA PRO A 87 -10.35 6.87 7.16
C PRO A 87 -10.89 5.69 6.36
N SER A 88 -11.93 5.07 6.89
CA SER A 88 -12.66 3.99 6.25
C SER A 88 -13.31 4.46 4.94
N ALA A 89 -13.38 3.54 3.97
CA ALA A 89 -14.01 3.78 2.67
C ALA A 89 -15.48 4.23 2.78
N TYR A 90 -16.16 3.80 3.84
CA TYR A 90 -17.52 4.21 4.12
C TYR A 90 -17.51 5.26 5.20
N SER A 91 -17.90 6.47 4.82
CA SER A 91 -18.04 7.63 5.71
C SER A 91 -18.71 7.32 7.06
N VAL A 92 -19.62 6.33 7.13
CA VAL A 92 -20.29 5.86 8.36
C VAL A 92 -19.33 5.39 9.47
N PHE A 93 -18.12 4.92 9.12
CA PHE A 93 -17.12 4.52 10.12
C PHE A 93 -16.05 5.61 10.36
N ASN A 94 -16.15 6.76 9.67
CA ASN A 94 -15.30 7.92 9.94
C ASN A 94 -15.98 8.82 10.98
N PRO A 95 -15.26 9.31 11.99
CA PRO A 95 -15.82 10.27 12.95
C PRO A 95 -16.29 11.54 12.22
N GLY A 96 -17.57 11.87 12.38
CA GLY A 96 -18.20 13.02 11.74
C GLY A 96 -18.59 12.82 10.26
N CYS A 97 -18.76 11.57 9.80
CA CYS A 97 -19.17 11.26 8.43
C CYS A 97 -18.33 12.00 7.37
N ARG A 98 -17.02 12.09 7.63
CA ARG A 98 -16.12 12.76 6.70
C ARG A 98 -15.84 11.85 5.51
N PRO A 99 -16.11 12.29 4.27
CA PRO A 99 -15.72 11.55 3.08
C PRO A 99 -14.20 11.49 2.99
N ILE A 100 -13.66 10.40 2.42
CA ILE A 100 -12.24 10.32 2.12
C ILE A 100 -11.91 11.34 1.04
N GLN A 101 -10.76 12.00 1.16
CA GLN A 101 -10.23 12.90 0.14
C GLN A 101 -10.09 12.15 -1.20
N GLY A 102 -10.94 12.47 -2.17
CA GLY A 102 -11.01 11.80 -3.48
C GLY A 102 -12.28 10.99 -3.76
N THR A 103 -13.20 10.85 -2.79
CA THR A 103 -14.54 10.29 -3.04
C THR A 103 -15.46 11.37 -3.61
N LEU A 104 -16.11 11.10 -4.76
CA LEU A 104 -17.17 11.95 -5.29
C LEU A 104 -18.27 12.09 -4.25
N THR A 105 -18.64 13.33 -3.90
CA THR A 105 -19.76 13.53 -2.97
C THR A 105 -21.05 13.07 -3.64
N ALA A 106 -22.01 12.56 -2.86
CA ALA A 106 -23.27 12.07 -3.41
C ALA A 106 -23.99 13.18 -4.19
N GLU A 107 -23.88 14.42 -3.71
CA GLU A 107 -24.46 15.61 -4.34
C GLU A 107 -23.80 15.93 -5.69
N GLN A 108 -22.48 15.71 -5.81
CA GLN A 108 -21.78 15.89 -7.08
C GLN A 108 -22.16 14.79 -8.08
N PHE A 109 -22.26 13.53 -7.62
CA PHE A 109 -22.70 12.41 -8.44
C PHE A 109 -24.15 12.58 -8.94
N GLU A 110 -25.07 13.04 -8.08
CA GLU A 110 -26.47 13.34 -8.46
C GLU A 110 -26.56 14.48 -9.48
N GLY A 111 -25.71 15.49 -9.35
CA GLY A 111 -25.57 16.58 -10.32
C GLY A 111 -25.07 16.11 -11.69
N GLU A 112 -24.06 15.22 -11.71
CA GLU A 112 -23.52 14.62 -12.94
C GLU A 112 -24.50 13.63 -13.60
N LEU A 113 -25.29 12.89 -12.80
CA LEU A 113 -26.36 12.03 -13.31
C LEU A 113 -27.62 12.80 -13.75
N GLY A 114 -27.64 14.13 -13.60
CA GLY A 114 -28.78 14.95 -14.00
C GLY A 114 -30.04 14.72 -13.16
N TYR A 115 -29.90 14.14 -11.97
CA TYR A 115 -31.01 13.98 -11.03
C TYR A 115 -31.40 15.37 -10.50
N LYS A 116 -32.46 15.95 -11.04
CA LYS A 116 -33.07 17.15 -10.44
C LYS A 116 -33.79 16.74 -9.16
N PRO A 117 -33.58 17.45 -8.03
CA PRO A 117 -34.32 17.16 -6.81
C PRO A 117 -35.82 17.27 -7.09
N LEU A 118 -36.55 16.19 -6.83
CA LEU A 118 -38.01 16.11 -7.04
C LEU A 118 -38.80 17.09 -6.16
N ALA A 119 -38.14 17.78 -5.24
CA ALA A 119 -38.69 18.79 -4.34
C ALA A 119 -39.43 19.95 -5.03
N GLY A 120 -39.30 20.11 -6.36
CA GLY A 120 -40.01 21.14 -7.14
C GLY A 120 -41.15 20.65 -8.03
N ARG A 121 -41.49 19.36 -8.05
CA ARG A 121 -42.57 18.82 -8.93
C ARG A 121 -43.93 18.70 -8.26
N ASP A 122 -44.00 18.58 -6.93
CA ASP A 122 -45.28 18.44 -6.23
C ASP A 122 -45.93 19.78 -5.87
N ALA A 123 -45.16 20.87 -5.83
CA ALA A 123 -45.67 22.21 -5.49
C ALA A 123 -46.29 22.99 -6.68
N ARG A 124 -46.36 22.40 -7.89
CA ARG A 124 -46.92 23.06 -9.09
C ARG A 124 -48.24 22.43 -9.57
N ASN A 125 -48.76 21.42 -8.88
CA ASN A 125 -49.94 20.66 -9.31
C ASN A 125 -51.12 20.77 -8.32
N GLU A 126 -51.18 21.83 -7.49
CA GLU A 126 -52.39 22.13 -6.70
C GLU A 126 -53.43 22.96 -7.48
N ASP A 127 -53.11 23.36 -8.72
CA ASP A 127 -53.98 24.16 -9.58
C ASP A 127 -54.82 23.28 -10.51
N GLY A 128 -55.48 22.25 -9.96
CA GLY A 128 -56.48 21.48 -10.71
C GLY A 128 -57.73 22.34 -10.96
N PRO A 129 -58.30 22.37 -12.19
CA PRO A 129 -59.45 23.22 -12.46
C PRO A 129 -60.65 22.80 -11.60
N ALA A 130 -61.21 23.76 -10.85
CA ALA A 130 -62.45 23.58 -10.12
C ALA A 130 -63.58 23.30 -11.13
N PHE A 131 -64.04 22.05 -11.18
CA PHE A 131 -65.28 21.70 -11.88
C PHE A 131 -66.44 22.41 -11.18
N ARG A 132 -67.07 23.35 -11.91
CA ARG A 132 -68.36 23.97 -11.59
C ARG A 132 -69.47 23.17 -12.27
#